data_AF-A0A8T4KBU0-F1
#
_entry.id   AF-A0A8T4KBU0-F1
#
_cell.length_a   1.000
_cell.length_b   1.000
_cell.length_c   1.000
_cell.angle_alpha   90.00
_cell.angle_beta   90.00
_cell.angle_gamma   90.00
#
_symmetry.space_group_name_H-M   'P 1'
#
loop_
_entity.id
_entity.type
_entity.pdbx_description
1 polymer ?
#
loop_
_entity_poly.entity_id
_entity_poly.type
_entity_poly.pdbx_seq_one_letter_code
_entity_poly.pdbx_strand_id
1 'polypeptide(L)'
;MKSKIDRQVRMEAFDALDKLRKDNLPRKEIIEIINKKFGIPSGNLYDWYSNKHIPYGRKGKLKNIPELFYVIGALLGDGCLYRWRLTNNFVLLMGDKRFAEKYARLVTLCTNKKSKAYINRNQNIWFVKSNNFELYSFFKKSREDLSYLTNLLKNSDRKCSILFIEGLFDAEGCVKIIKEKARKTPKICLDITNTNFELLEVFKNLLKISFEIEANYSIQKPFVGKDGSTRKKSYHLRIYKKDDIRKFLKNINTTKLKEEKIPYVNNWLNNGK
;
A
#
# COMPACT_ATOMS: atom_id res chain seq x y z
N MET A 1 -4.36 37.83 10.64
CA MET A 1 -4.24 36.35 10.82
C MET A 1 -3.49 35.80 9.60
N LYS A 2 -2.18 35.48 9.68
CA LYS A 2 -1.42 34.99 8.50
C LYS A 2 -2.01 33.65 8.07
N SER A 3 -2.52 33.54 6.84
CA SER A 3 -3.01 32.27 6.31
C SER A 3 -1.86 31.26 6.37
N LYS A 4 -2.13 30.10 6.97
CA LYS A 4 -1.10 29.07 7.16
C LYS A 4 -0.89 28.41 5.80
N ILE A 5 0.23 28.70 5.14
CA ILE A 5 0.59 28.14 3.83
C ILE A 5 0.43 26.61 3.88
N ASP A 6 -0.24 26.05 2.86
CA ASP A 6 -0.54 24.63 2.78
C ASP A 6 0.74 23.78 2.81
N ARG A 7 0.64 22.61 3.43
CA ARG A 7 1.79 21.73 3.62
C ARG A 7 2.34 21.18 2.31
N GLN A 8 1.47 20.92 1.32
CA GLN A 8 1.86 20.49 -0.01
C GLN A 8 2.76 21.55 -0.67
N VAL A 9 2.33 22.82 -0.64
CA VAL A 9 3.09 23.96 -1.17
C VAL A 9 4.46 24.09 -0.49
N ARG A 10 4.53 23.89 0.84
CA ARG A 10 5.81 23.92 1.56
C ARG A 10 6.77 22.80 1.12
N MET A 11 6.24 21.63 0.76
CA MET A 11 7.05 20.50 0.31
C MET A 11 7.55 20.69 -1.12
N GLU A 12 6.68 21.14 -2.02
CA GLU A 12 7.05 21.49 -3.39
C GLU A 12 8.11 22.61 -3.45
N ALA A 13 7.95 23.62 -2.58
CA ALA A 13 8.94 24.68 -2.44
C ALA A 13 10.31 24.16 -1.96
N PHE A 14 10.31 23.17 -1.07
CA PHE A 14 11.55 22.58 -0.56
C PHE A 14 12.21 21.65 -1.57
N ASP A 15 11.44 20.87 -2.34
CA ASP A 15 11.98 20.05 -3.43
C ASP A 15 12.59 20.94 -4.54
N ALA A 16 11.96 22.07 -4.84
CA ALA A 16 12.51 23.06 -5.77
C ALA A 16 13.79 23.70 -5.22
N LEU A 17 13.82 24.05 -3.93
CA LEU A 17 15.02 24.56 -3.25
C LEU A 17 16.18 23.55 -3.31
N ASP A 18 15.91 22.26 -3.06
CA ASP A 18 16.92 21.19 -3.14
C ASP A 18 17.43 20.94 -4.56
N LYS A 19 16.63 21.19 -5.59
CA LYS A 19 17.09 21.17 -6.99
C LYS A 19 18.02 22.35 -7.28
N LEU A 20 17.60 23.58 -6.99
CA LEU A 20 18.40 24.78 -7.24
C LEU A 20 19.73 24.79 -6.46
N ARG A 21 19.75 24.20 -5.26
CA ARG A 21 20.99 23.96 -4.51
C ARG A 21 22.05 23.17 -5.28
N LYS A 22 21.64 22.27 -6.17
CA LYS A 22 22.56 21.45 -6.99
C LYS A 22 23.12 22.22 -8.18
N ASP A 23 22.47 23.30 -8.58
CA ASP A 23 22.82 24.10 -9.75
C ASP A 23 23.85 25.21 -9.42
N ASN A 24 24.49 25.15 -8.25
CA ASN A 24 25.53 26.10 -7.77
C ASN A 24 25.14 27.59 -7.79
N LEU A 25 23.85 27.92 -7.80
CA LEU A 25 23.39 29.30 -7.71
C LEU A 25 23.70 29.93 -6.34
N PRO A 26 23.93 31.25 -6.27
CA PRO A 26 24.08 31.97 -5.02
C PRO A 26 22.89 31.74 -4.08
N ARG A 27 23.18 31.43 -2.81
CA ARG A 27 22.14 31.14 -1.78
C ARG A 27 21.01 32.18 -1.79
N LYS A 28 21.33 33.48 -1.84
CA LYS A 28 20.35 34.57 -1.80
C LYS A 28 19.39 34.51 -3.00
N GLU A 29 19.92 34.25 -4.19
CA GLU A 29 19.15 34.14 -5.43
C GLU A 29 18.19 32.94 -5.37
N ILE A 30 18.66 31.79 -4.87
CA ILE A 30 17.80 30.61 -4.64
C ILE A 30 16.63 30.97 -3.70
N ILE A 31 16.91 31.66 -2.58
CA ILE A 31 15.87 32.06 -1.63
C ILE A 31 14.84 32.99 -2.30
N GLU A 32 15.29 33.97 -3.07
CA GLU A 32 14.41 34.92 -3.77
C GLU A 32 13.53 34.24 -4.81
N ILE A 33 14.08 33.33 -5.61
CA ILE A 33 13.33 32.53 -6.60
C ILE A 33 12.20 31.74 -5.90
N ILE A 34 12.53 31.04 -4.81
CA ILE A 34 11.55 30.22 -4.09
C ILE A 34 10.52 31.09 -3.35
N ASN A 35 10.94 32.22 -2.76
CA ASN A 35 10.03 33.16 -2.11
C ASN A 35 9.02 33.73 -3.11
N LYS A 36 9.48 34.21 -4.26
CA LYS A 36 8.63 34.78 -5.31
C LYS A 36 7.66 33.75 -5.89
N LYS A 37 8.11 32.50 -6.06
CA LYS A 37 7.30 31.43 -6.66
C LYS A 37 6.25 30.83 -5.71
N PHE A 38 6.61 30.64 -4.43
CA PHE A 38 5.77 29.87 -3.49
C PHE A 38 5.25 30.69 -2.31
N GLY A 39 5.64 31.96 -2.18
CA GLY A 39 5.24 32.84 -1.08
C GLY A 39 5.77 32.42 0.29
N ILE A 40 6.80 31.55 0.34
CA ILE A 40 7.38 31.08 1.60
C ILE A 40 8.27 32.18 2.18
N PRO A 41 8.07 32.63 3.44
CA PRO A 41 8.89 33.66 4.05
C PRO A 41 10.39 33.33 4.02
N SER A 42 11.22 34.29 3.62
CA SER A 42 12.67 34.10 3.43
C SER A 42 13.37 33.52 4.65
N GLY A 43 12.98 33.91 5.88
CA GLY A 43 13.51 33.31 7.11
C GLY A 43 13.35 31.80 7.18
N ASN A 44 12.17 31.27 6.81
CA ASN A 44 11.95 29.82 6.73
C ASN A 44 12.85 29.18 5.67
N LEU A 45 13.00 29.83 4.51
CA LEU A 45 13.81 29.33 3.41
C LEU A 45 15.30 29.31 3.77
N TYR A 46 15.79 30.31 4.51
CA TYR A 46 17.15 30.32 5.04
C TYR A 46 17.39 29.17 6.02
N ASP A 47 16.44 28.89 6.92
CA ASP A 47 16.51 27.75 7.84
C ASP A 47 16.47 26.41 7.10
N TRP A 48 15.65 26.30 6.04
CA TRP A 48 15.60 25.14 5.16
C TRP A 48 16.93 24.96 4.41
N TYR A 49 17.50 26.05 3.91
CA TYR A 49 18.80 26.07 3.24
C TYR A 49 19.96 25.72 4.18
N SER A 50 19.82 25.92 5.48
CA SER A 50 20.83 25.49 6.46
C SER A 50 20.49 24.15 7.12
N ASN A 51 19.44 23.46 6.66
CA ASN A 51 18.91 22.23 7.25
C ASN A 51 18.56 22.33 8.76
N LYS A 52 18.43 23.55 9.29
CA LYS A 52 18.08 23.81 10.70
C LYS A 52 16.63 23.44 10.98
N HIS A 53 15.75 23.75 10.04
CA HIS A 53 14.35 23.32 10.03
C HIS A 53 14.00 22.80 8.64
N ILE A 54 13.14 21.78 8.56
CA ILE A 54 12.68 21.20 7.29
C ILE A 54 11.14 21.10 7.30
N PRO A 55 10.47 21.25 6.15
CA PRO A 55 9.01 21.29 6.09
C PRO A 55 8.32 20.00 6.52
N TYR A 56 9.07 18.88 6.55
CA TYR A 56 8.61 17.59 7.03
C TYR A 56 8.26 17.61 8.53
N GLY A 57 8.92 18.46 9.32
CA GLY A 57 8.72 18.59 10.76
C GLY A 57 8.81 17.25 11.52
N ARG A 58 8.15 17.15 12.68
CA ARG A 58 8.13 15.92 13.52
C ARG A 58 7.46 14.69 12.87
N LYS A 59 6.89 14.83 11.67
CA LYS A 59 6.19 13.73 10.98
C LYS A 59 7.13 12.90 10.10
N GLY A 60 8.31 13.42 9.82
CA GLY A 60 9.35 12.76 9.05
C GLY A 60 9.07 12.75 7.55
N LYS A 61 10.13 12.43 6.79
CA LYS A 61 10.11 12.20 5.35
C LYS A 61 9.77 10.73 5.08
N LEU A 62 9.08 10.45 3.97
CA LEU A 62 8.85 9.07 3.53
C LEU A 62 10.11 8.58 2.80
N LYS A 63 10.60 7.41 3.18
CA LYS A 63 11.72 6.77 2.48
C LYS A 63 11.22 6.08 1.22
N ASN A 64 11.94 6.26 0.13
CA ASN A 64 11.75 5.50 -1.09
C ASN A 64 12.52 4.18 -1.01
N ILE A 65 11.93 3.18 -0.35
CA ILE A 65 12.48 1.82 -0.18
C ILE A 65 11.44 0.78 -0.66
N PRO A 66 11.85 -0.44 -1.05
CA PRO A 66 10.92 -1.45 -1.58
C PRO A 66 9.71 -1.76 -0.67
N GLU A 67 9.92 -1.74 0.66
CA GLU A 67 8.88 -1.98 1.66
C GLU A 67 7.69 -1.00 1.57
N LEU A 68 7.90 0.17 0.99
CA LEU A 68 6.84 1.14 0.73
C LEU A 68 5.76 0.57 -0.20
N PHE A 69 6.13 -0.29 -1.15
CA PHE A 69 5.17 -0.88 -2.08
C PHE A 69 4.28 -1.93 -1.43
N TYR A 70 4.78 -2.67 -0.43
CA TYR A 70 3.91 -3.47 0.45
C TYR A 70 2.92 -2.57 1.18
N VAL A 71 3.40 -1.46 1.77
CA VAL A 71 2.56 -0.52 2.52
C VAL A 71 1.44 0.02 1.64
N ILE A 72 1.74 0.43 0.40
CA ILE A 72 0.72 0.92 -0.53
C ILE A 72 -0.23 -0.18 -1.02
N GLY A 73 0.27 -1.38 -1.33
CA GLY A 73 -0.58 -2.52 -1.71
C GLY A 73 -1.60 -2.85 -0.61
N ALA A 74 -1.13 -2.93 0.64
CA ALA A 74 -1.99 -3.16 1.80
C ALA A 74 -3.05 -2.06 1.97
N LEU A 75 -2.66 -0.80 1.76
CA LEU A 75 -3.56 0.35 1.90
C LEU A 75 -4.60 0.44 0.79
N LEU A 76 -4.28 0.03 -0.43
CA LEU A 76 -5.25 0.03 -1.53
C LEU A 76 -6.36 -1.02 -1.35
N GLY A 77 -6.11 -2.07 -0.56
CA GLY A 77 -7.14 -3.01 -0.11
C GLY A 77 -7.89 -2.51 1.13
N ASP A 78 -7.21 -2.52 2.28
CA ASP A 78 -7.83 -2.32 3.60
C ASP A 78 -7.51 -0.96 4.24
N GLY A 79 -6.95 -0.02 3.47
CA GLY A 79 -6.55 1.29 3.94
C GLY A 79 -7.61 2.36 3.82
N CYS A 80 -7.62 3.31 4.75
CA CYS A 80 -8.43 4.51 4.64
C CYS A 80 -7.66 5.79 5.02
N LEU A 81 -8.09 6.89 4.40
CA LEU A 81 -7.58 8.22 4.67
C LEU A 81 -8.47 8.91 5.71
N TYR A 82 -7.85 9.52 6.72
CA TYR A 82 -8.55 10.32 7.71
C TYR A 82 -7.83 11.65 7.91
N ARG A 83 -8.51 12.76 7.63
CA ARG A 83 -7.97 14.11 7.85
C ARG A 83 -8.63 14.72 9.08
N TRP A 84 -7.81 15.14 10.04
CA TRP A 84 -8.27 15.83 11.25
C TRP A 84 -7.51 17.13 11.44
N ARG A 85 -8.21 18.26 11.20
CA ARG A 85 -7.59 19.60 11.07
C ARG A 85 -6.62 19.67 9.87
N LEU A 86 -6.11 20.86 9.58
CA LEU A 86 -5.18 21.10 8.47
C LEU A 86 -3.91 20.25 8.54
N THR A 87 -3.39 20.03 9.76
CA THR A 87 -2.08 19.41 9.92
C THR A 87 -2.13 17.90 10.03
N ASN A 88 -3.23 17.26 10.46
CA ASN A 88 -3.22 15.81 10.72
C ASN A 88 -3.83 15.03 9.57
N ASN A 89 -2.94 14.30 8.90
CA ASN A 89 -3.23 13.52 7.73
C ASN A 89 -2.86 12.09 8.11
N PHE A 90 -3.88 11.30 8.41
CA PHE A 90 -3.73 9.94 8.87
C PHE A 90 -4.03 8.96 7.77
N VAL A 91 -3.21 7.93 7.75
CA VAL A 91 -3.47 6.70 7.05
C VAL A 91 -3.78 5.64 8.11
N LEU A 92 -4.86 4.92 7.92
CA LEU A 92 -5.33 3.85 8.77
C LEU A 92 -5.34 2.56 7.94
N LEU A 93 -4.84 1.48 8.51
CA LEU A 93 -5.03 0.12 8.00
C LEU A 93 -5.82 -0.67 9.04
N MET A 94 -6.80 -1.46 8.61
CA MET A 94 -7.55 -2.38 9.47
C MET A 94 -7.35 -3.83 9.01
N GLY A 95 -7.43 -4.80 9.93
CA GLY A 95 -7.30 -6.21 9.58
C GLY A 95 -7.16 -7.13 10.80
N ASP A 96 -6.66 -8.34 10.57
CA ASP A 96 -6.29 -9.25 11.65
C ASP A 96 -4.93 -8.86 12.28
N LYS A 97 -4.63 -9.47 13.43
CA LYS A 97 -3.42 -9.17 14.21
C LYS A 97 -2.14 -9.32 13.39
N ARG A 98 -1.98 -10.45 12.67
CA ARG A 98 -0.73 -10.79 11.97
C ARG A 98 -0.50 -9.84 10.81
N PHE A 99 -1.55 -9.52 10.07
CA PHE A 99 -1.50 -8.53 9.00
C PHE A 99 -1.17 -7.12 9.52
N ALA A 100 -1.86 -6.67 10.57
CA ALA A 100 -1.63 -5.37 11.19
C ALA A 100 -0.21 -5.22 11.76
N GLU A 101 0.31 -6.24 12.44
CA GLU A 101 1.68 -6.23 13.00
C GLU A 101 2.75 -6.18 11.90
N LYS A 102 2.57 -6.98 10.83
CA LYS A 102 3.47 -6.95 9.67
C LYS A 102 3.46 -5.58 9.00
N TYR A 103 2.28 -4.99 8.79
CA TYR A 103 2.17 -3.64 8.25
C TYR A 103 2.83 -2.60 9.18
N ALA A 104 2.60 -2.66 10.49
CA ALA A 104 3.19 -1.72 11.46
C ALA A 104 4.71 -1.73 11.42
N ARG A 105 5.33 -2.91 11.27
CA ARG A 105 6.78 -3.04 11.09
C ARG A 105 7.25 -2.37 9.80
N LEU A 106 6.61 -2.64 8.68
CA LEU A 106 7.03 -2.14 7.37
C LEU A 106 6.81 -0.63 7.22
N VAL A 107 5.69 -0.09 7.70
CA VAL A 107 5.46 1.36 7.68
C VAL A 107 6.44 2.10 8.58
N THR A 108 6.89 1.48 9.69
CA THR A 108 7.95 2.05 10.54
C THR A 108 9.26 2.25 9.78
N LEU A 109 9.65 1.28 8.93
CA LEU A 109 10.84 1.39 8.08
C LEU A 109 10.71 2.53 7.09
N CYS A 110 9.52 2.69 6.51
CA CYS A 110 9.22 3.72 5.50
C CYS A 110 9.17 5.14 6.09
N THR A 111 8.69 5.31 7.33
CA THR A 111 8.50 6.65 7.91
C THR A 111 9.50 7.04 8.99
N ASN A 112 10.44 6.16 9.37
CA ASN A 112 11.36 6.34 10.51
C ASN A 112 10.63 6.68 11.83
N LYS A 113 9.36 6.26 11.94
CA LYS A 113 8.52 6.55 13.09
C LYS A 113 7.87 5.26 13.54
N LYS A 114 8.15 4.88 14.79
CA LYS A 114 7.62 3.65 15.39
C LYS A 114 6.10 3.65 15.28
N SER A 115 5.58 2.68 14.53
CA SER A 115 4.16 2.40 14.39
C SER A 115 3.84 1.11 15.16
N LYS A 116 2.61 1.02 15.66
CA LYS A 116 2.13 -0.14 16.44
C LYS A 116 0.76 -0.56 15.92
N ALA A 117 0.49 -1.85 15.99
CA ALA A 117 -0.84 -2.39 15.83
C ALA A 117 -1.61 -2.29 17.15
N TYR A 118 -2.85 -1.83 17.06
CA TYR A 118 -3.76 -1.62 18.17
C TYR A 118 -5.01 -2.48 17.97
N ILE A 119 -5.58 -3.01 19.05
CA ILE A 119 -6.84 -3.75 19.00
C ILE A 119 -8.02 -2.84 19.32
N ASN A 120 -9.02 -2.84 18.45
CA ASN A 120 -10.36 -2.36 18.79
C ASN A 120 -11.14 -3.54 19.36
N ARG A 121 -11.24 -3.62 20.70
CA ARG A 121 -11.86 -4.75 21.40
C ARG A 121 -13.34 -4.95 21.05
N ASN A 122 -14.07 -3.86 20.78
CA ASN A 122 -15.50 -3.92 20.48
C ASN A 122 -15.78 -4.56 19.12
N GLN A 123 -14.87 -4.40 18.16
CA GLN A 123 -15.01 -4.93 16.81
C GLN A 123 -14.19 -6.18 16.56
N ASN A 124 -13.33 -6.57 17.52
CA ASN A 124 -12.33 -7.62 17.37
C ASN A 124 -11.45 -7.44 16.10
N ILE A 125 -11.09 -6.19 15.80
CA ILE A 125 -10.29 -5.80 14.64
C ILE A 125 -8.99 -5.14 15.12
N TRP A 126 -7.89 -5.42 14.43
CA TRP A 126 -6.62 -4.74 14.63
C TRP A 126 -6.47 -3.60 13.64
N PHE A 127 -5.86 -2.50 14.07
CA PHE A 127 -5.60 -1.36 13.21
C PHE A 127 -4.24 -0.71 13.46
N VAL A 128 -3.71 -0.06 12.44
CA VAL A 128 -2.48 0.74 12.50
C VAL A 128 -2.78 2.15 12.04
N LYS A 129 -2.31 3.15 12.79
CA LYS A 129 -2.53 4.58 12.49
C LYS A 129 -1.20 5.30 12.30
N SER A 130 -0.99 5.86 11.10
CA SER A 130 0.22 6.59 10.74
C SER A 130 -0.10 8.04 10.38
N ASN A 131 0.54 8.98 11.08
CA ASN A 131 0.41 10.42 10.81
C ASN A 131 1.66 10.93 10.07
N ASN A 132 1.72 10.63 8.77
CA ASN A 132 2.80 11.07 7.89
C ASN A 132 2.17 11.63 6.61
N PHE A 133 2.51 12.88 6.27
CA PHE A 133 1.88 13.58 5.17
C PHE A 133 2.27 13.03 3.80
N GLU A 134 3.54 12.67 3.60
CA GLU A 134 3.96 12.06 2.33
C GLU A 134 3.31 10.71 2.12
N LEU A 135 3.22 9.86 3.15
CA LEU A 135 2.49 8.59 3.04
C LEU A 135 1.01 8.82 2.72
N TYR A 136 0.38 9.79 3.38
CA TYR A 136 -0.99 10.18 3.10
C TYR A 136 -1.17 10.63 1.65
N SER A 137 -0.33 11.55 1.17
CA SER A 137 -0.40 12.09 -0.19
C SER A 137 -0.07 11.03 -1.24
N PHE A 138 0.91 10.17 -0.97
CA PHE A 138 1.30 9.09 -1.87
C PHE A 138 0.20 8.03 -1.99
N PHE A 139 -0.42 7.63 -0.87
CA PHE A 139 -1.57 6.74 -0.88
C PHE A 139 -2.77 7.39 -1.57
N LYS A 140 -3.08 8.65 -1.25
CA LYS A 140 -4.17 9.40 -1.90
C LYS A 140 -4.00 9.42 -3.43
N LYS A 141 -2.82 9.83 -3.90
CA LYS A 141 -2.52 9.89 -5.33
C LYS A 141 -2.58 8.51 -5.99
N SER A 142 -1.99 7.49 -5.38
CA SER A 142 -2.03 6.11 -5.89
C SER A 142 -3.45 5.55 -6.00
N ARG A 143 -4.37 6.01 -5.14
CA ARG A 143 -5.78 5.59 -5.15
C ARG A 143 -6.62 6.36 -6.18
N GLU A 144 -6.30 7.64 -6.40
CA GLU A 144 -6.99 8.50 -7.37
C GLU A 144 -6.50 8.28 -8.81
N ASP A 145 -5.23 7.87 -8.97
CA ASP A 145 -4.58 7.61 -10.24
C ASP A 145 -3.71 6.34 -10.12
N LEU A 146 -4.28 5.20 -10.53
CA LEU A 146 -3.55 3.93 -10.57
C LEU A 146 -2.43 3.95 -11.63
N SER A 147 -2.54 4.77 -12.68
CA SER A 147 -1.52 4.85 -13.72
C SER A 147 -0.20 5.37 -13.14
N TYR A 148 -0.25 6.36 -12.24
CA TYR A 148 0.89 6.85 -11.49
C TYR A 148 1.62 5.73 -10.73
N LEU A 149 0.87 4.90 -10.00
CA LEU A 149 1.45 3.78 -9.26
C LEU A 149 2.04 2.72 -10.21
N THR A 150 1.33 2.37 -11.28
CA THR A 150 1.83 1.37 -12.24
C THR A 150 3.12 1.81 -12.93
N ASN A 151 3.24 3.10 -13.26
CA ASN A 151 4.46 3.66 -13.84
C ASN A 151 5.62 3.64 -12.84
N LEU A 152 5.37 3.90 -11.56
CA LEU A 152 6.40 3.74 -10.52
C LEU A 152 6.85 2.29 -10.39
N LEU A 153 5.92 1.34 -10.38
CA LEU A 153 6.23 -0.09 -10.28
C LEU A 153 7.05 -0.58 -11.49
N LYS A 154 6.68 -0.17 -12.71
CA LYS A 154 7.42 -0.50 -13.95
C LYS A 154 8.86 -0.01 -13.93
N ASN A 155 9.11 1.16 -13.34
CA ASN A 155 10.43 1.79 -13.27
C ASN A 155 11.22 1.43 -12.00
N SER A 156 10.72 0.48 -11.21
CA SER A 156 11.32 0.08 -9.93
C SER A 156 11.87 -1.34 -9.98
N ASP A 157 12.70 -1.68 -9.00
CA ASP A 157 13.21 -3.05 -8.83
C ASP A 157 12.05 -4.07 -8.71
N ARG A 158 12.22 -5.27 -9.27
CA ARG A 158 11.22 -6.35 -9.25
C ARG A 158 10.69 -6.64 -7.83
N LYS A 159 11.53 -6.50 -6.80
CA LYS A 159 11.14 -6.65 -5.39
C LYS A 159 9.98 -5.72 -5.00
N CYS A 160 9.89 -4.53 -5.58
CA CYS A 160 8.78 -3.59 -5.34
C CYS A 160 7.44 -4.16 -5.81
N SER A 161 7.42 -4.78 -7.00
CA SER A 161 6.23 -5.46 -7.54
C SER A 161 5.83 -6.66 -6.69
N ILE A 162 6.81 -7.46 -6.25
CA ILE A 162 6.58 -8.60 -5.35
C ILE A 162 5.95 -8.14 -4.03
N LEU A 163 6.51 -7.09 -3.42
CA LEU A 163 6.01 -6.53 -2.17
C LEU A 163 4.63 -5.88 -2.33
N PHE A 164 4.36 -5.24 -3.46
CA PHE A 164 3.03 -4.72 -3.78
C PHE A 164 1.99 -5.85 -3.86
N ILE A 165 2.29 -6.92 -4.61
CA ILE A 165 1.44 -8.12 -4.71
C ILE A 165 1.20 -8.69 -3.31
N GLU A 166 2.26 -8.84 -2.51
CA GLU A 166 2.15 -9.37 -1.15
C GLU A 166 1.24 -8.51 -0.26
N GLY A 167 1.42 -7.18 -0.27
CA GLY A 167 0.62 -6.26 0.54
C GLY A 167 -0.85 -6.27 0.14
N LEU A 168 -1.14 -6.22 -1.16
CA LEU A 168 -2.51 -6.21 -1.66
C LEU A 168 -3.20 -7.56 -1.45
N PHE A 169 -2.49 -8.68 -1.61
CA PHE A 169 -3.03 -10.00 -1.29
C PHE A 169 -3.24 -10.19 0.22
N ASP A 170 -2.38 -9.63 1.06
CA ASP A 170 -2.56 -9.65 2.52
C ASP A 170 -3.75 -8.82 3.00
N ALA A 171 -4.23 -7.86 2.20
CA ALA A 171 -5.50 -7.17 2.44
C ALA A 171 -6.69 -8.00 1.89
N GLU A 172 -6.72 -8.22 0.57
CA GLU A 172 -7.92 -8.65 -0.18
C GLU A 172 -7.93 -10.14 -0.55
N GLY A 173 -6.82 -10.82 -0.34
CA GLY A 173 -6.59 -12.20 -0.76
C GLY A 173 -7.14 -13.25 0.20
N CYS A 174 -7.31 -14.46 -0.31
CA CYS A 174 -7.73 -15.61 0.46
C CYS A 174 -7.13 -16.89 -0.12
N VAL A 175 -6.63 -17.75 0.77
CA VAL A 175 -6.28 -19.14 0.43
C VAL A 175 -7.48 -20.03 0.72
N LYS A 176 -8.18 -20.43 -0.34
CA LYS A 176 -9.35 -21.29 -0.28
C LYS A 176 -8.94 -22.75 -0.44
N ILE A 177 -9.33 -23.58 0.54
CA ILE A 177 -9.23 -25.03 0.48
C ILE A 177 -10.66 -25.55 0.38
N ILE A 178 -11.01 -26.10 -0.78
CA ILE A 178 -12.36 -26.54 -1.12
C ILE A 178 -12.35 -28.06 -1.12
N LYS A 179 -13.09 -28.67 -0.19
CA LYS A 179 -13.32 -30.11 -0.14
C LYS A 179 -14.65 -30.41 -0.84
N GLU A 180 -14.61 -31.16 -1.93
CA GLU A 180 -15.80 -31.57 -2.67
C GLU A 180 -16.05 -33.06 -2.41
N LYS A 181 -17.30 -33.46 -2.15
CA LYS A 181 -17.65 -34.87 -1.88
C LYS A 181 -17.21 -35.81 -3.01
N ALA A 182 -17.27 -35.33 -4.25
CA ALA A 182 -16.89 -36.11 -5.44
C ALA A 182 -15.38 -36.25 -5.65
N ARG A 183 -14.54 -35.51 -4.89
CA ARG A 183 -13.09 -35.51 -5.06
C ARG A 183 -12.37 -36.11 -3.88
N LYS A 184 -11.43 -37.02 -4.16
CA LYS A 184 -10.50 -37.57 -3.16
C LYS A 184 -9.51 -36.53 -2.65
N THR A 185 -9.16 -35.53 -3.48
CA THR A 185 -8.20 -34.47 -3.13
C THR A 185 -8.87 -33.09 -3.09
N PRO A 186 -8.50 -32.21 -2.14
CA PRO A 186 -9.06 -30.87 -2.08
C PRO A 186 -8.59 -30.02 -3.26
N LYS A 187 -9.43 -29.08 -3.68
CA LYS A 187 -9.04 -28.01 -4.60
C LYS A 187 -8.50 -26.83 -3.78
N ILE A 188 -7.30 -26.39 -4.11
CA ILE A 188 -6.73 -25.15 -3.55
C ILE A 188 -6.83 -24.05 -4.59
N CYS A 189 -7.25 -22.86 -4.16
CA CYS A 189 -7.38 -21.68 -5.00
C CYS A 189 -6.90 -20.46 -4.21
N LEU A 190 -6.14 -19.59 -4.87
CA LEU A 190 -5.89 -18.24 -4.38
C LEU A 190 -6.96 -17.35 -5.01
N ASP A 191 -7.70 -16.61 -4.19
CA ASP A 191 -8.76 -15.72 -4.62
C ASP A 191 -8.49 -14.34 -4.05
N ILE A 192 -8.49 -13.31 -4.90
CA ILE A 192 -8.47 -11.92 -4.49
C ILE A 192 -9.75 -11.27 -5.01
N THR A 193 -10.42 -10.49 -4.16
CA THR A 193 -11.72 -9.89 -4.49
C THR A 193 -11.63 -8.38 -4.32
N ASN A 194 -12.16 -7.59 -5.25
CA ASN A 194 -12.28 -6.16 -5.06
C ASN A 194 -13.45 -5.60 -5.90
N THR A 195 -14.00 -4.45 -5.50
CA THR A 195 -15.00 -3.73 -6.31
C THR A 195 -14.35 -2.88 -7.41
N ASN A 196 -13.09 -2.50 -7.25
CA ASN A 196 -12.29 -1.81 -8.25
C ASN A 196 -11.63 -2.84 -9.19
N PHE A 197 -12.15 -2.93 -10.42
CA PHE A 197 -11.64 -3.85 -11.43
C PHE A 197 -10.23 -3.47 -11.90
N GLU A 198 -9.93 -2.18 -12.05
CA GLU A 198 -8.63 -1.69 -12.51
C GLU A 198 -7.50 -2.08 -11.55
N LEU A 199 -7.76 -2.04 -10.23
CA LEU A 199 -6.80 -2.51 -9.23
C LEU A 199 -6.48 -4.00 -9.39
N LEU A 200 -7.48 -4.81 -9.73
CA LEU A 200 -7.27 -6.24 -10.00
C LEU A 200 -6.55 -6.49 -11.33
N GLU A 201 -6.75 -5.66 -12.35
CA GLU A 201 -5.97 -5.70 -13.59
C GLU A 201 -4.49 -5.36 -13.32
N VAL A 202 -4.21 -4.35 -12.50
CA VAL A 202 -2.84 -4.07 -12.04
C VAL A 202 -2.25 -5.29 -11.34
N PHE A 203 -2.98 -5.90 -10.40
CA PHE A 203 -2.51 -7.10 -9.70
C PHE A 203 -2.26 -8.28 -10.66
N LYS A 204 -3.18 -8.56 -11.59
CA LYS A 204 -3.04 -9.63 -12.60
C LYS A 204 -1.82 -9.42 -13.48
N ASN A 205 -1.60 -8.20 -13.97
CA ASN A 205 -0.46 -7.87 -14.82
C ASN A 205 0.86 -8.04 -14.06
N LEU A 206 0.92 -7.62 -12.79
CA LEU A 206 2.10 -7.81 -11.95
C LEU A 206 2.36 -9.30 -11.66
N LEU A 207 1.33 -10.13 -11.47
CA LEU A 207 1.49 -11.59 -11.36
C LEU A 207 2.11 -12.19 -12.62
N LYS A 208 1.61 -11.79 -13.79
CA LYS A 208 2.11 -12.28 -15.08
C LYS A 208 3.57 -11.89 -15.30
N ILE A 209 3.92 -10.62 -15.08
CA ILE A 209 5.27 -10.09 -15.31
C ILE A 209 6.25 -10.61 -14.24
N SER A 210 5.82 -10.67 -12.98
CA SER A 210 6.72 -11.04 -11.87
C SER A 210 6.92 -12.53 -11.78
N PHE A 211 5.94 -13.36 -12.12
CA PHE A 211 5.95 -14.80 -11.82
C PHE A 211 5.47 -15.69 -12.96
N GLU A 212 5.04 -15.13 -14.11
CA GLU A 212 4.38 -15.88 -15.18
C GLU A 212 3.16 -16.67 -14.67
N ILE A 213 2.41 -16.06 -13.74
CA ILE A 213 1.20 -16.64 -13.17
C ILE A 213 -0.01 -16.20 -13.99
N GLU A 214 -0.87 -17.16 -14.35
CA GLU A 214 -2.15 -16.89 -14.99
C GLU A 214 -3.27 -16.83 -13.95
N ALA A 215 -4.07 -15.78 -14.01
CA ALA A 215 -5.22 -15.60 -13.14
C ALA A 215 -6.48 -15.25 -13.94
N ASN A 216 -7.61 -15.81 -13.53
CA ASN A 216 -8.88 -15.73 -14.25
C ASN A 216 -9.93 -14.95 -13.45
N TYR A 217 -10.73 -14.16 -14.16
CA TYR A 217 -11.81 -13.40 -13.55
C TYR A 217 -13.09 -14.20 -13.41
N SER A 218 -13.85 -13.86 -12.38
CA SER A 218 -15.29 -14.09 -12.34
C SER A 218 -15.98 -12.91 -11.68
N ILE A 219 -17.24 -12.68 -12.03
CA ILE A 219 -18.01 -11.55 -11.53
C ILE A 219 -19.04 -12.07 -10.55
N GLN A 220 -19.07 -11.49 -9.36
CA GLN A 220 -20.20 -11.62 -8.45
C GLN A 220 -21.17 -10.47 -8.72
N LYS A 221 -22.37 -10.83 -9.19
CA LYS A 221 -23.45 -9.87 -9.43
C LYS A 221 -23.90 -9.24 -8.10
N PRO A 222 -24.40 -7.99 -8.11
CA PRO A 222 -24.99 -7.39 -6.92
C PRO A 222 -26.16 -8.24 -6.43
N PHE A 223 -26.32 -8.34 -5.12
CA PHE A 223 -27.38 -9.12 -4.48
C PHE A 223 -27.67 -8.59 -3.08
N VAL A 224 -28.83 -8.93 -2.52
CA VAL A 224 -29.16 -8.63 -1.12
C VAL A 224 -28.73 -9.81 -0.25
N GLY A 225 -27.91 -9.54 0.75
CA GLY A 225 -27.45 -10.53 1.71
C GLY A 225 -28.57 -11.04 2.60
N LYS A 226 -28.35 -12.17 3.28
CA LYS A 226 -29.31 -12.71 4.27
C LYS A 226 -29.57 -11.77 5.44
N ASP A 227 -28.64 -10.85 5.69
CA ASP A 227 -28.71 -9.78 6.68
C ASP A 227 -29.45 -8.53 6.17
N GLY A 228 -30.08 -8.59 4.99
CA GLY A 228 -30.76 -7.46 4.34
C GLY A 228 -29.82 -6.42 3.72
N SER A 229 -28.51 -6.59 3.85
CA SER A 229 -27.55 -5.63 3.31
C SER A 229 -27.39 -5.75 1.80
N THR A 230 -27.39 -4.62 1.09
CA THR A 230 -27.14 -4.62 -0.36
C THR A 230 -25.65 -4.80 -0.63
N ARG A 231 -25.29 -5.87 -1.34
CA ARG A 231 -23.92 -6.17 -1.76
C ARG A 231 -23.72 -5.66 -3.18
N LYS A 232 -22.66 -4.87 -3.37
CA LYS A 232 -22.28 -4.32 -4.67
C LYS A 232 -21.72 -5.41 -5.58
N LYS A 233 -21.64 -5.10 -6.88
CA LYS A 233 -20.87 -5.89 -7.84
C LYS A 233 -19.42 -5.99 -7.36
N SER A 234 -18.87 -7.20 -7.31
CA SER A 234 -17.46 -7.45 -7.01
C SER A 234 -16.83 -8.35 -8.05
N TYR A 235 -15.52 -8.20 -8.22
CA TYR A 235 -14.73 -8.96 -9.15
C TYR A 235 -13.79 -9.87 -8.37
N HIS A 236 -13.74 -11.13 -8.77
CA HIS A 236 -12.83 -12.11 -8.21
C HIS A 236 -11.78 -12.44 -9.24
N LEU A 237 -10.52 -12.38 -8.85
CA LEU A 237 -9.39 -12.84 -9.65
C LEU A 237 -8.78 -14.06 -8.98
N ARG A 238 -8.67 -15.16 -9.72
CA ARG A 238 -8.36 -16.49 -9.16
C ARG A 238 -7.21 -17.17 -9.85
N ILE A 239 -6.32 -17.71 -9.02
CA ILE A 239 -5.23 -18.60 -9.44
C ILE A 239 -5.64 -20.02 -9.07
N TYR A 240 -5.81 -20.87 -10.09
CA TYR A 240 -6.25 -22.26 -9.94
C TYR A 240 -5.17 -23.28 -10.30
N LYS A 241 -4.26 -22.94 -11.22
CA LYS A 241 -3.22 -23.87 -11.68
C LYS A 241 -2.28 -24.17 -10.53
N LYS A 242 -2.03 -25.47 -10.29
CA LYS A 242 -1.19 -25.93 -9.18
C LYS A 242 0.22 -25.33 -9.23
N ASP A 243 0.81 -25.27 -10.41
CA ASP A 243 2.14 -24.70 -10.61
C ASP A 243 2.17 -23.20 -10.32
N ASP A 244 1.14 -22.46 -10.73
CA ASP A 244 1.03 -21.03 -10.45
C ASP A 244 0.81 -20.76 -8.96
N ILE A 245 0.02 -21.58 -8.27
CA ILE A 245 -0.14 -21.51 -6.81
C ILE A 245 1.21 -21.80 -6.12
N ARG A 246 1.96 -22.79 -6.61
CA ARG A 246 3.31 -23.10 -6.10
C ARG A 246 4.25 -21.91 -6.29
N LYS A 247 4.27 -21.31 -7.48
CA LYS A 247 5.06 -20.11 -7.78
C LYS A 247 4.69 -18.96 -6.84
N PHE A 248 3.39 -18.72 -6.64
CA PHE A 248 2.93 -17.65 -5.74
C PHE A 248 3.42 -17.87 -4.31
N LEU A 249 3.08 -19.03 -3.72
CA LEU A 249 3.38 -19.30 -2.31
C LEU A 249 4.88 -19.46 -2.02
N LYS A 250 5.69 -19.77 -3.04
CA LYS A 250 7.16 -19.78 -2.92
C LYS A 250 7.76 -18.38 -2.86
N ASN A 251 7.15 -17.39 -3.53
CA ASN A 251 7.72 -16.05 -3.69
C ASN A 251 7.04 -14.98 -2.81
N ILE A 252 5.85 -15.25 -2.26
CA ILE A 252 5.05 -14.30 -1.50
C ILE A 252 4.87 -14.80 -0.07
N ASN A 253 5.33 -14.02 0.91
CA ASN A 253 5.21 -14.36 2.34
C ASN A 253 3.87 -13.86 2.91
N THR A 254 2.77 -14.39 2.40
CA THR A 254 1.42 -13.92 2.76
C THR A 254 1.02 -14.28 4.19
N THR A 255 0.30 -13.37 4.85
CA THR A 255 -0.36 -13.61 6.13
C THR A 255 -1.69 -14.36 6.00
N LYS A 256 -2.26 -14.47 4.79
CA LYS A 256 -3.55 -15.15 4.52
C LYS A 256 -3.45 -16.68 4.53
N LEU A 257 -2.25 -17.25 4.39
CA LEU A 257 -2.02 -18.67 4.63
C LEU A 257 -1.82 -18.89 6.13
N LYS A 258 -2.91 -19.27 6.80
CA LYS A 258 -2.91 -19.56 8.23
C LYS A 258 -2.11 -20.82 8.54
N GLU A 259 -1.48 -20.87 9.70
CA GLU A 259 -0.56 -21.93 10.11
C GLU A 259 -1.21 -23.32 10.06
N GLU A 260 -2.47 -23.42 10.49
CA GLU A 260 -3.23 -24.67 10.46
C GLU A 260 -3.47 -25.20 9.04
N LYS A 261 -3.40 -24.34 8.02
CA LYS A 261 -3.58 -24.71 6.61
C LYS A 261 -2.27 -25.09 5.92
N ILE A 262 -1.12 -24.69 6.46
CA ILE A 262 0.19 -24.92 5.83
C ILE A 262 0.44 -26.40 5.53
N PRO A 263 0.24 -27.36 6.48
CA PRO A 263 0.48 -28.77 6.20
C PRO A 263 -0.38 -29.30 5.05
N TYR A 264 -1.66 -28.90 4.99
CA TYR A 264 -2.58 -29.31 3.93
C TYR A 264 -2.14 -28.78 2.57
N VAL A 265 -1.74 -27.51 2.51
CA VAL A 265 -1.30 -26.88 1.26
C VAL A 265 0.01 -27.49 0.79
N ASN A 266 0.98 -27.69 1.68
CA ASN A 266 2.25 -28.32 1.34
C ASN A 266 2.07 -29.77 0.86
N ASN A 267 1.26 -30.56 1.56
CA ASN A 267 0.93 -31.91 1.13
C ASN A 267 0.26 -31.91 -0.25
N TRP A 268 -0.70 -31.01 -0.49
CA TRP A 268 -1.32 -30.86 -1.81
C TRP A 268 -0.32 -30.47 -2.91
N LEU A 269 0.58 -29.53 -2.63
CA LEU A 269 1.61 -29.07 -3.59
C LEU A 269 2.63 -30.17 -3.92
N ASN A 270 2.96 -31.01 -2.93
CA ASN A 270 3.97 -32.08 -3.03
C ASN A 270 3.39 -33.39 -3.57
N ASN A 271 2.10 -33.64 -3.38
CA ASN A 271 1.43 -34.80 -3.97
C ASN A 271 1.26 -34.59 -5.47
N GLY A 272 2.24 -35.02 -6.25
CA GLY A 272 2.17 -35.00 -7.71
C GLY A 272 3.20 -35.94 -8.35
N LYS A 273 2.87 -37.23 -8.40
CA LYS A 273 2.18 -37.76 -9.58
C LYS A 273 0.73 -38.05 -9.19
#